data_AF-A0A1H5IB98-F1
#
_entry.id   AF-A0A1H5IB98-F1
#
_cell.length_a   1.000
_cell.length_b   1.000
_cell.length_c   1.000
_cell.angle_alpha   90.00
_cell.angle_beta   90.00
_cell.angle_gamma   90.00
#
_symmetry.space_group_name_H-M   'P 1'
#
loop_
_entity.id
_entity.type
_entity.pdbx_description
1 polymer ?
#
loop_
_entity_poly.entity_id
_entity_poly.type
_entity_poly.pdbx_seq_one_letter_code
_entity_poly.pdbx_strand_id
1 'polypeptide(L)'
;MYLEGIITIDPSQLTEIKKVKPTKAFKKFFHHLTLGVISDKEERETFTAVAILQQLNATFRSLKINNIIKISHDDIDFYHDKDGKENDLKHALDKYEIEVNDAMSIHFKQLKLVLEHEDFDFKYLIEIEINRDHKIGVFPLVIKISGLFKELESGNPNKTISQATSSQLKFDQFKEKKTSRFDYFLNKIKLELKKQVETDDIQSFIKNKHVLPKQKVNTKEDIRYNTKRGGIYGGYHGFDDYLFYSLIWSDIMHHNNNIVITDSYYENDSGEDIGYAKELEVSNDAFNSESNNDLTDSVTFEEDPLSINEPPTDESSNWFDFNSWGGDSDSNGFDFSSSPCSNCSSCSSCASCGGD
;
A
#
# COMPACT_ATOMS: atom_id res chain seq x y z
N MET A 1 3.18 13.68 7.37
CA MET A 1 4.37 13.30 6.60
C MET A 1 5.12 12.22 7.36
N TYR A 2 5.56 11.17 6.68
CA TYR A 2 6.41 10.11 7.21
C TYR A 2 7.17 9.44 6.06
N LEU A 3 8.09 8.52 6.39
CA LEU A 3 8.82 7.73 5.39
C LEU A 3 8.31 6.30 5.36
N GLU A 4 8.12 5.74 4.17
CA GLU A 4 7.82 4.32 4.00
C GLU A 4 8.94 3.64 3.22
N GLY A 5 9.50 2.59 3.79
CA GLY A 5 10.47 1.71 3.16
C GLY A 5 9.81 0.42 2.77
N ILE A 6 10.06 -0.06 1.55
CA ILE A 6 9.54 -1.35 1.09
C ILE A 6 10.71 -2.22 0.69
N ILE A 7 10.86 -3.38 1.31
CA ILE A 7 11.87 -4.38 0.97
C ILE A 7 11.13 -5.60 0.42
N THR A 8 11.46 -6.01 -0.80
CA THR A 8 10.92 -7.21 -1.45
C THR A 8 12.03 -8.25 -1.57
N ILE A 9 11.72 -9.51 -1.28
CA ILE A 9 12.72 -10.56 -1.07
C ILE A 9 12.27 -11.83 -1.79
N ASP A 10 13.18 -12.38 -2.58
CA ASP A 10 13.02 -13.66 -3.28
C ASP A 10 13.97 -14.66 -2.62
N PRO A 11 13.48 -15.54 -1.74
CA PRO A 11 14.31 -16.55 -1.09
C PRO A 11 14.83 -17.56 -2.13
N SER A 12 16.10 -17.96 -2.04
CA SER A 12 16.72 -18.97 -2.92
C SER A 12 16.18 -20.40 -2.76
N GLN A 13 15.03 -20.57 -2.11
CA GLN A 13 14.47 -21.89 -1.83
C GLN A 13 13.85 -22.51 -3.09
N LEU A 14 13.68 -23.83 -3.09
CA LEU A 14 13.06 -24.52 -4.22
C LEU A 14 11.62 -24.05 -4.37
N THR A 15 11.28 -23.45 -5.50
CA THR A 15 9.89 -23.11 -5.85
C THR A 15 9.29 -24.19 -6.74
N GLU A 16 8.00 -24.47 -6.53
CA GLU A 16 7.22 -25.32 -7.42
C GLU A 16 6.31 -24.47 -8.30
N ILE A 17 6.48 -24.54 -9.63
CA ILE A 17 5.54 -23.88 -10.55
C ILE A 17 4.27 -24.72 -10.63
N LYS A 18 3.15 -24.16 -10.13
CA LYS A 18 1.82 -24.77 -10.18
C LYS A 18 0.97 -24.13 -11.26
N LYS A 19 0.24 -24.97 -11.99
CA LYS A 19 -0.80 -24.52 -12.92
C LYS A 19 -2.08 -24.27 -12.15
N VAL A 20 -2.56 -23.03 -12.14
CA VAL A 20 -3.80 -22.64 -11.51
C VAL A 20 -4.86 -22.27 -12.54
N LYS A 21 -6.12 -22.45 -12.14
CA LYS A 21 -7.25 -22.06 -12.99
C LYS A 21 -7.20 -20.54 -13.17
N PRO A 22 -7.25 -20.04 -14.41
CA PRO A 22 -7.10 -18.62 -14.65
C PRO A 22 -8.26 -17.84 -14.03
N THR A 23 -8.00 -16.61 -13.59
CA THR A 23 -8.99 -15.80 -12.86
C THR A 23 -9.90 -15.00 -13.79
N LYS A 24 -9.40 -14.56 -14.96
CA LYS A 24 -10.13 -13.79 -15.97
C LYS A 24 -11.18 -14.64 -16.71
N ALA A 25 -12.38 -14.10 -16.91
CA ALA A 25 -13.54 -14.83 -17.47
C ALA A 25 -13.26 -15.48 -18.83
N PHE A 26 -12.58 -14.78 -19.74
CA PHE A 26 -12.19 -15.33 -21.05
C PHE A 26 -11.15 -16.44 -20.94
N LYS A 27 -10.13 -16.28 -20.09
CA LYS A 27 -9.15 -17.33 -19.84
C LYS A 27 -9.79 -18.55 -19.16
N LYS A 28 -10.79 -18.38 -18.28
CA LYS A 28 -11.57 -19.48 -17.69
C LYS A 28 -12.31 -20.30 -18.75
N PHE A 29 -12.92 -19.61 -19.72
CA PHE A 29 -13.60 -20.26 -20.84
C PHE A 29 -12.61 -21.05 -21.71
N PHE A 30 -11.48 -20.44 -22.07
CA PHE A 30 -10.42 -21.12 -22.82
C PHE A 30 -9.76 -22.27 -22.05
N HIS A 31 -9.55 -22.13 -20.74
CA HIS A 31 -9.05 -23.22 -19.89
C HIS A 31 -9.98 -24.43 -19.96
N HIS A 32 -11.30 -24.21 -19.93
CA HIS A 32 -12.28 -25.29 -20.02
C HIS A 32 -12.30 -25.94 -21.41
N LEU A 33 -12.20 -25.13 -22.47
CA LEU A 33 -12.14 -25.62 -23.86
C LEU A 33 -10.83 -26.34 -24.19
N THR A 34 -9.73 -25.93 -23.58
CA THR A 34 -8.38 -26.50 -23.84
C THR A 34 -8.00 -27.59 -22.84
N LEU A 35 -8.96 -28.12 -22.06
CA LEU A 35 -8.71 -29.16 -21.04
C LEU A 35 -7.57 -28.80 -20.07
N GLY A 36 -7.41 -27.52 -19.75
CA GLY A 36 -6.39 -27.02 -18.82
C GLY A 36 -5.00 -26.77 -19.44
N VAL A 37 -4.87 -26.75 -20.77
CA VAL A 37 -3.60 -26.35 -21.43
C VAL A 37 -3.31 -24.87 -21.22
N ILE A 38 -4.35 -24.02 -21.24
CA ILE A 38 -4.24 -22.59 -20.89
C ILE A 38 -4.58 -22.43 -19.40
N SER A 39 -3.56 -22.48 -18.56
CA SER A 39 -3.63 -22.23 -17.12
C SER A 39 -2.72 -21.05 -16.77
N ASP A 40 -3.14 -20.19 -15.84
CA ASP A 40 -2.20 -19.23 -15.26
C ASP A 40 -1.17 -20.04 -14.42
N LYS A 41 0.08 -19.56 -14.35
CA LYS A 41 1.13 -20.21 -13.57
C LYS A 41 1.37 -19.39 -12.31
N GLU A 42 1.40 -20.07 -11.17
CA GLU A 42 1.81 -19.51 -9.88
C GLU A 42 3.05 -20.23 -9.40
N GLU A 43 3.94 -19.50 -8.75
CA GLU A 43 5.07 -20.06 -8.01
C GLU A 43 4.63 -20.33 -6.58
N ARG A 44 5.06 -21.48 -6.06
CA ARG A 44 4.81 -21.89 -4.69
C ARG A 44 6.11 -22.13 -3.96
N GLU A 45 6.22 -21.46 -2.84
CA GLU A 45 7.31 -21.64 -1.91
C GLU A 45 7.24 -22.97 -1.14
N THR A 46 8.41 -23.61 -1.00
CA THR A 46 8.55 -24.88 -0.27
C THR A 46 8.90 -24.71 1.21
N PHE A 47 9.23 -23.51 1.68
CA PHE A 47 9.40 -23.28 3.12
C PHE A 47 8.10 -23.53 3.90
N THR A 48 8.29 -23.92 5.15
CA THR A 48 7.21 -23.98 6.14
C THR A 48 7.08 -22.63 6.84
N ALA A 49 5.88 -22.37 7.39
CA ALA A 49 5.64 -21.14 8.14
C ALA A 49 6.63 -20.97 9.30
N VAL A 50 6.86 -22.04 10.06
CA VAL A 50 7.79 -22.01 11.20
C VAL A 50 9.22 -21.68 10.77
N ALA A 51 9.71 -22.28 9.68
CA ALA A 51 11.09 -22.08 9.22
C ALA A 51 11.36 -20.61 8.81
N ILE A 52 10.48 -20.01 8.01
CA ILE A 52 10.66 -18.61 7.57
C ILE A 52 10.53 -17.65 8.76
N LEU A 53 9.60 -17.90 9.69
CA LEU A 53 9.46 -17.09 10.90
C LEU A 53 10.69 -17.16 11.81
N GLN A 54 11.33 -18.33 11.92
CA GLN A 54 12.58 -18.47 12.67
C GLN A 54 13.74 -17.70 12.03
N GLN A 55 13.84 -17.68 10.70
CA GLN A 55 14.85 -16.88 9.99
C GLN A 55 14.62 -15.37 10.17
N LEU A 56 13.36 -14.93 10.08
CA LEU A 56 12.99 -13.54 10.36
C LEU A 56 13.27 -13.17 11.82
N ASN A 57 12.95 -14.04 12.77
CA ASN A 57 13.27 -13.83 14.18
C ASN A 57 14.77 -13.63 14.41
N ALA A 58 15.60 -14.48 13.81
CA ALA A 58 17.05 -14.34 13.90
C ALA A 58 17.52 -12.99 13.35
N THR A 59 16.95 -12.56 12.22
CA THR A 59 17.22 -11.25 11.59
C THR A 59 16.85 -10.09 12.51
N PHE A 60 15.60 -10.03 12.97
CA PHE A 60 15.13 -8.89 13.77
C PHE A 60 15.81 -8.84 15.13
N ARG A 61 16.05 -9.99 15.77
CA ARG A 61 16.78 -10.03 17.05
C ARG A 61 18.24 -9.60 16.92
N SER A 62 18.92 -9.88 15.80
CA SER A 62 20.30 -9.39 15.60
C SER A 62 20.35 -7.85 15.54
N LEU A 63 19.25 -7.23 15.07
CA LEU A 63 19.04 -5.78 15.03
C LEU A 63 18.42 -5.21 16.31
N LYS A 64 18.17 -6.03 17.33
CA LYS A 64 17.45 -5.67 18.56
C LYS A 64 16.02 -5.16 18.33
N ILE A 65 15.39 -5.62 17.25
CA ILE A 65 13.96 -5.47 16.99
C ILE A 65 13.29 -6.69 17.63
N ASN A 66 12.61 -6.48 18.75
CA ASN A 66 12.15 -7.57 19.63
C ASN A 66 10.76 -7.35 20.22
N ASN A 67 10.07 -6.29 19.82
CA ASN A 67 8.69 -6.02 20.19
C ASN A 67 7.79 -6.39 19.01
N ILE A 68 6.79 -7.23 19.26
CA ILE A 68 5.83 -7.66 18.25
C ILE A 68 4.44 -7.19 18.63
N ILE A 69 3.76 -6.60 17.67
CA ILE A 69 2.38 -6.16 17.84
C ILE A 69 1.43 -7.30 17.46
N LYS A 70 1.70 -8.01 16.37
CA LYS A 70 0.76 -9.00 15.84
C LYS A 70 1.45 -10.11 15.04
N ILE A 71 0.94 -11.34 15.18
CA ILE A 71 1.19 -12.48 14.28
C ILE A 71 -0.16 -12.98 13.81
N SER A 72 -0.36 -13.02 12.50
CA SER A 72 -1.52 -13.69 11.90
C SER A 72 -1.12 -14.66 10.80
N HIS A 73 -1.90 -15.73 10.68
CA HIS A 73 -1.74 -16.78 9.68
C HIS A 73 -3.12 -17.06 9.09
N ASP A 74 -3.23 -16.89 7.77
CA ASP A 74 -4.48 -17.05 7.01
C ASP A 74 -5.66 -16.27 7.65
N ASP A 75 -5.39 -15.01 8.00
CA ASP A 75 -6.30 -14.07 8.67
C ASP A 75 -6.75 -14.45 10.09
N ILE A 76 -6.10 -15.44 10.71
CA ILE A 76 -6.28 -15.81 12.11
C ILE A 76 -5.14 -15.22 12.94
N ASP A 77 -5.48 -14.43 13.96
CA ASP A 77 -4.51 -13.82 14.88
C ASP A 77 -4.10 -14.84 15.96
N PHE A 78 -2.82 -15.23 15.96
CA PHE A 78 -2.23 -16.11 16.99
C PHE A 78 -1.63 -15.30 18.15
N TYR A 79 -1.20 -14.08 17.83
CA TYR A 79 -0.69 -13.11 18.80
C TYR A 79 -1.16 -11.71 18.42
N HIS A 80 -1.58 -10.94 19.41
CA HIS A 80 -1.90 -9.52 19.27
C HIS A 80 -1.65 -8.84 20.61
N ASP A 81 -0.59 -8.03 20.68
CA ASP A 81 -0.31 -7.19 21.83
C ASP A 81 -1.15 -5.91 21.78
N LYS A 82 -2.04 -5.77 22.75
CA LYS A 82 -2.90 -4.60 22.92
C LYS A 82 -2.41 -3.69 24.04
N ASP A 83 -1.47 -4.17 24.84
CA ASP A 83 -1.06 -3.54 26.09
C ASP A 83 0.34 -2.89 25.98
N GLY A 84 1.05 -3.05 24.86
CA GLY A 84 2.39 -2.49 24.66
C GLY A 84 3.46 -3.23 25.47
N LYS A 85 3.43 -4.56 25.48
CA LYS A 85 4.42 -5.40 26.14
C LYS A 85 5.74 -5.37 25.39
N GLU A 86 6.80 -5.03 26.11
CA GLU A 86 8.14 -5.01 25.53
C GLU A 86 8.81 -6.39 25.52
N ASN A 87 9.71 -6.58 24.55
CA ASN A 87 10.60 -7.73 24.38
C ASN A 87 9.90 -9.08 24.23
N ASP A 88 8.74 -9.09 23.57
CA ASP A 88 7.81 -10.20 23.50
C ASP A 88 7.90 -11.04 22.20
N LEU A 89 8.69 -10.62 21.20
CA LEU A 89 8.84 -11.31 19.92
C LEU A 89 9.14 -12.80 20.06
N LYS A 90 10.10 -13.16 20.91
CA LYS A 90 10.46 -14.57 21.12
C LYS A 90 9.28 -15.34 21.71
N HIS A 91 8.60 -14.78 22.70
CA HIS A 91 7.48 -15.45 23.36
C HIS A 91 6.31 -15.66 22.40
N ALA A 92 5.99 -14.66 21.57
CA ALA A 92 4.93 -14.74 20.58
C ALA A 92 5.22 -15.81 19.52
N LEU A 93 6.46 -15.92 19.06
CA LEU A 93 6.87 -16.93 18.09
C LEU A 93 6.91 -18.34 18.68
N ASP A 94 7.42 -18.49 19.91
CA ASP A 94 7.39 -19.78 20.62
C ASP A 94 5.92 -20.24 20.80
N LYS A 95 5.02 -19.32 21.14
CA LYS A 95 3.58 -19.60 21.26
C LYS A 95 2.97 -20.03 19.92
N TYR A 96 3.29 -19.32 18.84
CA TYR A 96 2.85 -19.68 17.48
C TYR A 96 3.31 -21.10 17.10
N GLU A 97 4.58 -21.45 17.36
CA GLU A 97 5.13 -22.77 17.06
C GLU A 97 4.41 -23.90 17.82
N ILE A 98 3.97 -23.65 19.05
CA ILE A 98 3.23 -24.63 19.86
C ILE A 98 1.78 -24.79 19.36
N GLU A 99 1.14 -23.71 18.94
CA GLU A 99 -0.26 -23.71 18.50
C GLU A 99 -0.45 -24.22 17.07
N VAL A 100 0.57 -24.08 16.22
CA VAL A 100 0.54 -24.51 14.82
C VAL A 100 1.06 -25.94 14.68
N ASN A 101 0.18 -26.85 14.28
CA ASN A 101 0.56 -28.22 13.92
C ASN A 101 1.31 -28.29 12.57
N ASP A 102 1.98 -29.42 12.31
CA ASP A 102 2.76 -29.64 11.08
C ASP A 102 1.95 -29.38 9.81
N ALA A 103 0.68 -29.80 9.77
CA ALA A 103 -0.17 -29.60 8.61
C ALA A 103 -0.44 -28.11 8.34
N MET A 104 -0.73 -27.32 9.37
CA MET A 104 -0.92 -25.87 9.26
C MET A 104 0.38 -25.17 8.87
N SER A 105 1.51 -25.59 9.44
CA SER A 105 2.85 -25.06 9.09
C SER A 105 3.21 -25.33 7.62
N ILE A 106 2.79 -26.50 7.09
CA ILE A 106 3.04 -26.93 5.72
C ILE A 106 1.96 -26.44 4.75
N HIS A 107 0.80 -25.94 5.17
CA HIS A 107 -0.34 -25.60 4.28
C HIS A 107 -0.89 -24.18 4.46
N PHE A 108 -0.06 -23.22 4.86
CA PHE A 108 -0.44 -21.81 4.92
C PHE A 108 -0.53 -21.16 3.53
N LYS A 109 -1.37 -20.12 3.41
CA LYS A 109 -1.41 -19.22 2.25
C LYS A 109 -0.62 -17.94 2.53
N GLN A 110 -0.85 -17.33 3.70
CA GLN A 110 -0.28 -16.05 4.06
C GLN A 110 0.10 -15.98 5.53
N LEU A 111 1.25 -15.37 5.81
CA LEU A 111 1.66 -14.95 7.14
C LEU A 111 1.78 -13.43 7.16
N LYS A 112 1.33 -12.82 8.25
CA LYS A 112 1.56 -11.40 8.52
C LYS A 112 2.17 -11.24 9.91
N LEU A 113 3.19 -10.41 9.99
CA LEU A 113 3.82 -10.00 11.23
C LEU A 113 3.85 -8.49 11.29
N VAL A 114 3.57 -7.94 12.45
CA VAL A 114 3.68 -6.51 12.71
C VAL A 114 4.59 -6.33 13.90
N LEU A 115 5.72 -5.67 13.71
CA LEU A 115 6.71 -5.38 14.75
C LEU A 115 6.73 -3.88 15.02
N GLU A 116 7.11 -3.51 16.23
CA GLU A 116 7.53 -2.13 16.52
C GLU A 116 9.03 -2.08 16.81
N HIS A 117 9.61 -0.93 16.48
CA HIS A 117 10.96 -0.59 16.88
C HIS A 117 11.07 0.91 17.06
N GLU A 118 12.10 1.36 17.75
CA GLU A 118 12.42 2.77 17.81
C GLU A 118 13.93 2.99 17.91
N ASP A 119 14.36 4.11 17.34
CA ASP A 119 15.70 4.63 17.55
C ASP A 119 15.62 6.09 18.04
N PHE A 120 16.68 6.86 17.80
CA PHE A 120 16.72 8.28 18.19
C PHE A 120 15.88 9.16 17.25
N ASP A 121 15.81 8.83 15.96
CA ASP A 121 15.18 9.65 14.93
C ASP A 121 13.72 9.24 14.65
N PHE A 122 13.39 7.95 14.82
CA PHE A 122 12.15 7.35 14.34
C PHE A 122 11.50 6.36 15.31
N LYS A 123 10.17 6.35 15.28
CA LYS A 123 9.31 5.25 15.74
C LYS A 123 8.91 4.46 14.50
N TYR A 124 9.23 3.18 14.48
CA TYR A 124 9.04 2.30 13.34
C TYR A 124 7.87 1.36 13.56
N LEU A 125 7.04 1.23 12.53
CA LEU A 125 6.11 0.12 12.36
C LEU A 125 6.62 -0.75 11.21
N ILE A 126 6.83 -2.04 11.45
CA ILE A 126 7.38 -2.97 10.46
C ILE A 126 6.35 -4.05 10.19
N GLU A 127 5.73 -4.01 9.02
CA GLU A 127 4.78 -5.01 8.55
C GLU A 127 5.47 -5.95 7.57
N ILE A 128 5.39 -7.25 7.86
CA ILE A 128 5.97 -8.30 7.04
C ILE A 128 4.82 -9.15 6.53
N GLU A 129 4.71 -9.26 5.22
CA GLU A 129 3.75 -10.12 4.55
C GLU A 129 4.50 -11.22 3.79
N ILE A 130 4.12 -12.47 4.04
CA ILE A 130 4.71 -13.64 3.42
C ILE A 130 3.60 -14.39 2.71
N ASN A 131 3.64 -14.37 1.39
CA ASN A 131 2.72 -15.10 0.53
C ASN A 131 3.41 -16.35 0.03
N ARG A 132 2.79 -17.51 0.24
CA ARG A 132 3.39 -18.76 -0.18
C ARG A 132 3.17 -19.05 -1.65
N ASP A 133 1.95 -18.80 -2.12
CA ASP A 133 1.60 -18.90 -3.53
C ASP A 133 1.59 -17.47 -4.08
N HIS A 134 2.35 -17.21 -5.15
CA HIS A 134 2.46 -15.89 -5.78
C HIS A 134 2.55 -16.01 -7.30
N LYS A 135 2.33 -14.90 -8.01
CA LYS A 135 2.52 -14.87 -9.47
C LYS A 135 4.01 -14.92 -9.80
N ILE A 136 4.34 -15.51 -10.94
CA ILE A 136 5.70 -15.48 -11.49
C ILE A 136 6.18 -14.02 -11.58
N GLY A 137 7.38 -13.77 -11.07
CA GLY A 137 8.01 -12.43 -11.07
C GLY A 137 7.54 -11.50 -9.94
N VAL A 138 6.66 -11.96 -9.05
CA VAL A 138 6.29 -11.24 -7.83
C VAL A 138 7.04 -11.83 -6.65
N PHE A 139 7.60 -10.98 -5.78
CA PHE A 139 8.35 -11.45 -4.62
C PHE A 139 7.41 -11.99 -3.52
N PRO A 140 7.65 -13.19 -2.96
CA PRO A 140 6.79 -13.80 -1.95
C PRO A 140 6.84 -13.10 -0.59
N LEU A 141 7.96 -12.45 -0.26
CA LEU A 141 8.18 -11.78 1.02
C LEU A 141 8.28 -10.26 0.82
N VAL A 142 7.42 -9.51 1.50
CA VAL A 142 7.36 -8.05 1.47
C VAL A 142 7.44 -7.49 2.88
N ILE A 143 8.37 -6.58 3.11
CA ILE A 143 8.53 -5.89 4.38
C ILE A 143 8.28 -4.40 4.14
N LYS A 144 7.18 -3.88 4.69
CA LYS A 144 6.86 -2.46 4.71
C LYS A 144 7.26 -1.87 6.05
N ILE A 145 8.04 -0.81 6.03
CA ILE A 145 8.59 -0.15 7.21
C ILE A 145 8.12 1.29 7.19
N SER A 146 7.27 1.68 8.13
CA SER A 146 6.87 3.09 8.29
C SER A 146 7.73 3.73 9.37
N GLY A 147 8.49 4.76 9.00
CA GLY A 147 9.31 5.57 9.91
C GLY A 147 8.63 6.89 10.24
N LEU A 148 8.11 7.02 11.46
CA LEU A 148 7.46 8.21 11.98
C LEU A 148 8.47 9.05 12.79
N PHE A 149 8.47 10.37 12.62
CA PHE A 149 9.50 11.24 13.20
C PHE A 149 9.36 11.43 14.72
N LYS A 150 10.37 11.03 15.51
CA LYS A 150 10.35 11.15 16.98
C LYS A 150 10.56 12.56 17.52
N GLU A 151 11.24 13.43 16.78
CA GLU A 151 11.53 14.78 17.26
C GLU A 151 10.26 15.64 17.47
N LEU A 152 9.11 15.20 16.96
CA LEU A 152 7.80 15.83 17.15
C LEU A 152 7.16 15.50 18.50
N GLU A 153 7.59 14.41 19.17
CA GLU A 153 7.09 13.98 20.49
C GLU A 153 7.57 14.89 21.62
N SER A 154 8.84 15.32 21.56
CA SER A 154 9.54 15.99 22.66
C SER A 154 9.22 17.48 22.86
N GLY A 155 8.26 18.06 22.11
CA GLY A 155 8.05 19.50 22.08
C GLY A 155 6.70 19.95 21.54
N ASN A 156 6.66 21.17 21.00
CA ASN A 156 5.49 21.69 20.30
C ASN A 156 5.62 21.31 18.81
N PRO A 157 4.85 20.30 18.33
CA PRO A 157 5.03 19.78 16.98
C PRO A 157 4.78 20.86 15.91
N ASN A 158 3.83 21.78 16.15
CA ASN A 158 3.56 22.90 15.24
C ASN A 158 4.80 23.77 15.05
N LYS A 159 5.49 24.10 16.15
CA LYS A 159 6.72 24.90 16.10
C LYS A 159 7.83 24.17 15.35
N THR A 160 8.03 22.88 15.63
CA THR A 160 9.07 22.08 14.98
C THR A 160 8.82 21.97 13.47
N ILE A 161 7.57 21.71 13.07
CA ILE A 161 7.18 21.63 11.66
C ILE A 161 7.33 22.99 10.99
N SER A 162 6.87 24.09 11.59
CA SER A 162 7.06 25.45 11.07
C SER A 162 8.53 25.83 10.92
N GLN A 163 9.41 25.37 11.81
CA GLN A 163 10.84 25.60 11.70
C GLN A 163 11.43 24.83 10.50
N ALA A 164 11.08 23.55 10.36
CA ALA A 164 11.48 22.72 9.23
C ALA A 164 10.97 23.27 7.90
N THR A 165 9.79 23.92 7.91
CA THR A 165 9.10 24.45 6.73
C THR A 165 9.23 25.98 6.57
N SER A 166 10.18 26.61 7.26
CA SER A 166 10.37 28.06 7.18
C SER A 166 11.06 28.53 5.89
N SER A 167 11.72 27.63 5.16
CA SER A 167 12.26 27.88 3.82
C SER A 167 12.45 26.58 3.07
N GLN A 168 12.46 26.63 1.73
CA GLN A 168 12.73 25.46 0.87
C GLN A 168 14.03 24.75 1.29
N LEU A 169 15.12 25.50 1.46
CA LEU A 169 16.42 24.93 1.86
C LEU A 169 16.35 24.14 3.16
N LYS A 170 15.61 24.63 4.17
CA LYS A 170 15.49 23.92 5.45
C LYS A 170 14.62 22.67 5.32
N PHE A 171 13.57 22.74 4.51
CA PHE A 171 12.70 21.60 4.25
C PHE A 171 13.46 20.50 3.49
N ASP A 172 14.22 20.87 2.46
CA ASP A 172 15.06 19.94 1.70
C ASP A 172 16.12 19.29 2.59
N GLN A 173 16.82 20.08 3.41
CA GLN A 173 17.79 19.57 4.38
C GLN A 173 17.16 18.61 5.40
N PHE A 174 15.95 18.94 5.87
CA PHE A 174 15.19 18.08 6.77
C PHE A 174 14.86 16.74 6.08
N LYS A 175 14.27 16.80 4.89
CA LYS A 175 13.88 15.64 4.09
C LYS A 175 15.09 14.76 3.77
N GLU A 176 16.18 15.32 3.28
CA GLU A 176 17.40 14.60 2.92
C GLU A 176 18.04 13.94 4.15
N LYS A 177 18.15 14.66 5.27
CA LYS A 177 18.69 14.13 6.52
C LYS A 177 17.88 12.92 7.01
N LYS A 178 16.54 13.04 7.02
CA LYS A 178 15.66 11.96 7.47
C LYS A 178 15.68 10.77 6.51
N THR A 179 15.62 11.03 5.21
CA THR A 179 15.71 9.99 4.18
C THR A 179 17.03 9.21 4.29
N SER A 180 18.16 9.89 4.47
CA SER A 180 19.48 9.24 4.61
C SER A 180 19.56 8.36 5.86
N ARG A 181 18.99 8.81 6.99
CA ARG A 181 18.95 8.03 8.24
C ARG A 181 18.04 6.80 8.10
N PHE A 182 16.90 6.98 7.46
CA PHE A 182 15.96 5.91 7.19
C PHE A 182 16.55 4.86 6.23
N ASP A 183 17.17 5.30 5.13
CA ASP A 183 17.87 4.41 4.19
C ASP A 183 18.97 3.60 4.87
N TYR A 184 19.75 4.21 5.76
CA TYR A 184 20.73 3.48 6.56
C TYR A 184 20.11 2.38 7.42
N PHE A 185 18.93 2.62 8.00
CA PHE A 185 18.18 1.60 8.75
C PHE A 185 17.67 0.47 7.84
N LEU A 186 17.09 0.80 6.67
CA LEU A 186 16.66 -0.20 5.69
C LEU A 186 17.83 -1.07 5.21
N ASN A 187 18.98 -0.46 4.94
CA ASN A 187 20.18 -1.17 4.51
C ASN A 187 20.72 -2.12 5.58
N LYS A 188 20.56 -1.80 6.88
CA LYS A 188 20.87 -2.75 7.97
C LYS A 188 19.95 -3.96 7.94
N ILE A 189 18.64 -3.74 7.78
CA ILE A 189 17.66 -4.82 7.66
C ILE A 189 18.00 -5.70 6.45
N LYS A 190 18.24 -5.08 5.30
CA LYS A 190 18.66 -5.76 4.07
C LYS A 190 19.92 -6.62 4.25
N LEU A 191 20.93 -6.07 4.93
CA LEU A 191 22.19 -6.79 5.18
C LEU A 191 22.00 -7.98 6.11
N GLU A 192 21.22 -7.85 7.17
CA GLU A 192 20.95 -8.95 8.10
C GLU A 192 20.05 -10.02 7.46
N LEU A 193 19.05 -9.63 6.66
CA LEU A 193 18.24 -10.57 5.89
C LEU A 193 19.10 -11.44 4.98
N LYS A 194 20.01 -10.83 4.22
CA LYS A 194 20.95 -11.56 3.35
C LYS A 194 21.85 -12.57 4.08
N LYS A 195 22.04 -12.41 5.40
CA LYS A 195 22.84 -13.34 6.21
C LYS A 195 22.02 -14.52 6.74
N GLN A 196 20.74 -14.30 7.03
CA GLN A 196 19.87 -15.28 7.69
C GLN A 196 18.94 -16.01 6.73
N VAL A 197 18.62 -15.38 5.60
CA VAL A 197 17.79 -15.89 4.52
C VAL A 197 18.69 -15.99 3.29
N GLU A 198 18.78 -17.17 2.69
CA GLU A 198 19.37 -17.30 1.36
C GLU A 198 18.42 -16.61 0.38
N THR A 199 18.89 -15.57 -0.32
CA THR A 199 18.08 -14.73 -1.21
C THR A 199 18.69 -14.67 -2.59
N ASP A 200 17.89 -14.86 -3.63
CA ASP A 200 18.28 -14.69 -5.04
C ASP A 200 18.27 -13.21 -5.43
N ASP A 201 17.19 -12.50 -5.07
CA ASP A 201 17.09 -11.06 -5.24
C ASP A 201 16.44 -10.39 -4.03
N ILE A 202 16.85 -9.13 -3.79
CA ILE A 202 16.32 -8.30 -2.72
C ILE A 202 16.37 -6.83 -3.12
N GLN A 203 15.18 -6.26 -3.28
CA GLN A 203 15.00 -4.88 -3.71
C GLN A 203 14.51 -4.04 -2.53
N SER A 204 14.81 -2.74 -2.57
CA SER A 204 14.47 -1.82 -1.50
C SER A 204 14.14 -0.46 -2.07
N PHE A 205 13.01 0.10 -1.65
CA PHE A 205 12.46 1.35 -2.12
C PHE A 205 12.11 2.25 -0.94
N ILE A 206 12.18 3.57 -1.15
CA ILE A 206 11.78 4.56 -0.16
C ILE A 206 10.75 5.48 -0.79
N LYS A 207 9.62 5.66 -0.10
CA LYS A 207 8.56 6.60 -0.44
C LYS A 207 8.51 7.71 0.62
N ASN A 208 8.50 8.95 0.16
CA ASN A 208 8.19 10.10 1.01
C ASN A 208 6.69 10.29 1.02
N LYS A 209 6.03 10.01 2.14
CA LYS A 209 4.57 10.05 2.23
C LYS A 209 4.06 11.31 2.90
N HIS A 210 3.11 11.97 2.25
CA HIS A 210 2.35 13.10 2.77
C HIS A 210 0.91 12.69 2.95
N VAL A 211 0.37 12.97 4.14
CA VAL A 211 -1.03 12.71 4.45
C VAL A 211 -1.79 13.99 4.21
N LEU A 212 -2.88 13.92 3.45
CA LEU A 212 -3.79 15.02 3.13
C LEU A 212 -5.14 14.74 3.81
N PRO A 213 -5.37 15.23 5.03
CA PRO A 213 -6.62 15.02 5.74
C PRO A 213 -7.78 15.76 5.07
N LYS A 214 -8.93 15.10 4.92
CA LYS A 214 -10.16 15.74 4.43
C LYS A 214 -10.78 16.71 5.43
N GLN A 215 -10.43 16.56 6.70
CA GLN A 215 -10.92 17.40 7.79
C GLN A 215 -9.77 17.75 8.70
N LYS A 216 -9.80 18.96 9.25
CA LYS A 216 -8.79 19.44 10.18
C LYS A 216 -8.69 18.55 11.41
N VAL A 217 -7.50 18.02 11.65
CA VAL A 217 -7.18 17.17 12.81
C VAL A 217 -6.55 18.07 13.87
N ASN A 218 -7.27 18.32 14.97
CA ASN A 218 -6.79 19.18 16.05
C ASN A 218 -6.24 18.37 17.22
N THR A 219 -6.84 17.21 17.48
CA THR A 219 -6.45 16.34 18.59
C THR A 219 -6.34 14.88 18.16
N LYS A 220 -5.84 14.03 19.06
CA LYS A 220 -5.66 12.59 18.79
C LYS A 220 -7.00 11.86 18.66
N GLU A 221 -8.04 12.39 19.29
CA GLU A 221 -9.39 11.83 19.23
C GLU A 221 -10.04 12.00 17.84
N ASP A 222 -9.51 12.92 17.02
CA ASP A 222 -9.95 13.13 15.65
C ASP A 222 -9.37 12.07 14.67
N ILE A 223 -8.42 11.25 15.13
CA ILE A 223 -7.78 10.21 14.30
C ILE A 223 -8.79 9.13 13.92
N ARG A 224 -8.81 8.79 12.62
CA ARG A 224 -9.61 7.69 12.08
C ARG A 224 -8.72 6.48 11.84
N TYR A 225 -9.07 5.36 12.48
CA TYR A 225 -8.36 4.10 12.30
C TYR A 225 -8.94 3.27 11.15
N ASN A 226 -8.06 2.62 10.41
CA ASN A 226 -8.39 1.68 9.34
C ASN A 226 -7.72 0.33 9.60
N THR A 227 -8.33 -0.47 10.49
CA THR A 227 -7.81 -1.78 10.87
C THR A 227 -7.75 -2.80 9.72
N LYS A 228 -8.50 -2.57 8.64
CA LYS A 228 -8.50 -3.45 7.46
C LYS A 228 -7.30 -3.21 6.56
N ARG A 229 -6.87 -1.96 6.40
CA ARG A 229 -5.70 -1.59 5.60
C ARG A 229 -4.40 -1.95 6.31
N GLY A 230 -4.36 -1.83 7.63
CA GLY A 230 -3.14 -2.01 8.42
C GLY A 230 -2.27 -0.75 8.40
N GLY A 231 -0.96 -0.93 8.54
CA GLY A 231 0.02 0.15 8.59
C GLY A 231 -0.17 1.05 9.80
N ILE A 232 0.28 2.30 9.67
CA ILE A 232 0.20 3.29 10.75
C ILE A 232 -1.25 3.59 11.18
N TYR A 233 -2.23 3.31 10.33
CA TYR A 233 -3.67 3.48 10.59
C TYR A 233 -4.30 2.27 11.29
N GLY A 234 -3.53 1.22 11.58
CA GLY A 234 -4.00 -0.02 12.19
C GLY A 234 -4.53 0.12 13.63
N GLY A 235 -4.32 1.28 14.27
CA GLY A 235 -4.74 1.52 15.66
C GLY A 235 -3.89 0.77 16.67
N TYR A 236 -2.60 0.64 16.41
CA TYR A 236 -1.66 -0.04 17.28
C TYR A 236 -1.29 0.84 18.48
N HIS A 237 -1.20 0.23 19.66
CA HIS A 237 -0.87 0.92 20.90
C HIS A 237 0.47 1.67 20.77
N GLY A 238 0.51 2.93 21.23
CA GLY A 238 1.73 3.75 21.24
C GLY A 238 2.06 4.47 19.93
N PHE A 239 1.18 4.40 18.92
CA PHE A 239 1.38 5.08 17.63
C PHE A 239 0.54 6.34 17.42
N ASP A 240 -0.50 6.56 18.24
CA ASP A 240 -1.47 7.66 18.07
C ASP A 240 -0.80 9.04 17.99
N ASP A 241 0.19 9.30 18.84
CA ASP A 241 0.95 10.56 18.87
C ASP A 241 1.67 10.80 17.55
N TYR A 242 2.34 9.77 17.05
CA TYR A 242 3.12 9.81 15.82
C TYR A 242 2.25 9.90 14.57
N LEU A 243 1.09 9.25 14.59
CA LEU A 243 0.09 9.37 13.54
C LEU A 243 -0.52 10.77 13.53
N PHE A 244 -0.88 11.32 14.70
CA PHE A 244 -1.33 12.70 14.84
C PHE A 244 -0.30 13.68 14.24
N TYR A 245 0.98 13.52 14.61
CA TYR A 245 2.04 14.36 14.06
C TYR A 245 2.14 14.24 12.55
N SER A 246 1.89 13.06 11.99
CA SER A 246 1.90 12.84 10.55
C SER A 246 0.73 13.54 9.85
N LEU A 247 -0.43 13.65 10.49
CA LEU A 247 -1.63 14.29 9.93
C LEU A 247 -1.53 15.82 9.87
N ILE A 248 -0.91 16.46 10.86
CA ILE A 248 -0.87 17.94 10.96
C ILE A 248 0.14 18.61 10.00
N TRP A 249 0.99 17.83 9.32
CA TRP A 249 2.00 18.39 8.40
C TRP A 249 1.38 19.18 7.26
N SER A 250 0.31 18.67 6.62
CA SER A 250 -0.30 19.32 5.46
C SER A 250 -0.75 20.74 5.78
N ASP A 251 -1.51 20.89 6.87
CA ASP A 251 -2.06 22.17 7.28
C ASP A 251 -0.97 23.17 7.64
N ILE A 252 0.03 22.73 8.41
CA ILE A 252 1.13 23.63 8.80
C ILE A 252 1.97 24.04 7.58
N MET A 253 2.18 23.13 6.63
CA MET A 253 2.89 23.42 5.39
C MET A 253 2.11 24.41 4.52
N HIS A 254 0.78 24.26 4.42
CA HIS A 254 -0.07 25.16 3.64
C HIS A 254 0.04 26.62 4.06
N HIS A 255 0.22 26.89 5.37
CA HIS A 255 0.41 28.26 5.87
C HIS A 255 1.76 28.87 5.45
N ASN A 256 2.71 28.06 4.98
CA ASN A 256 4.03 28.48 4.53
C ASN A 256 4.10 28.41 3.00
N ASN A 257 3.51 29.41 2.33
CA ASN A 257 3.24 29.48 0.87
C ASN A 257 4.46 29.36 -0.09
N ASN A 258 5.66 29.05 0.39
CA ASN A 258 6.89 29.07 -0.40
C ASN A 258 7.61 27.71 -0.45
N ILE A 259 6.90 26.61 -0.19
CA ILE A 259 7.47 25.26 -0.30
C ILE A 259 6.90 24.53 -1.50
N VAL A 260 7.82 23.93 -2.24
CA VAL A 260 7.55 22.98 -3.29
C VAL A 260 7.98 21.61 -2.79
N ILE A 261 7.04 20.67 -2.72
CA ILE A 261 7.31 19.28 -2.39
C ILE A 261 7.61 18.56 -3.70
N THR A 262 8.77 17.93 -3.77
CA THR A 262 9.18 17.12 -4.93
C THR A 262 9.17 15.63 -4.61
N ASP A 263 8.99 14.78 -5.61
CA ASP A 263 9.12 13.31 -5.53
C ASP A 263 8.46 12.71 -4.28
N SER A 264 7.14 12.85 -4.21
CA SER A 264 6.35 12.50 -3.02
C SER A 264 5.06 11.76 -3.37
N TYR A 265 4.64 10.95 -2.41
CA TYR A 265 3.44 10.14 -2.42
C TYR A 265 2.41 10.73 -1.48
N TYR A 266 1.14 10.69 -1.89
CA TYR A 266 0.04 11.31 -1.18
C TYR A 266 -1.00 10.27 -0.82
N GLU A 267 -1.49 10.33 0.41
CA GLU A 267 -2.56 9.48 0.93
C GLU A 267 -3.53 10.30 1.79
N ASN A 268 -4.73 9.80 1.99
CA ASN A 268 -5.71 10.45 2.85
C ASN A 268 -5.58 10.01 4.33
N ASP A 269 -6.39 10.62 5.20
CA ASP A 269 -6.46 10.34 6.64
C ASP A 269 -6.94 8.92 7.01
N SER A 270 -7.47 8.16 6.04
CA SER A 270 -7.81 6.73 6.19
C SER A 270 -6.72 5.80 5.63
N GLY A 271 -5.62 6.40 5.17
CA GLY A 271 -4.49 5.76 4.54
C GLY A 271 -4.65 5.49 3.06
N GLU A 272 -5.79 5.75 2.42
CA GLU A 272 -5.99 5.42 1.00
C GLU A 272 -5.04 6.22 0.10
N ASP A 273 -4.41 5.53 -0.86
CA ASP A 273 -3.44 6.13 -1.77
C ASP A 273 -4.17 7.08 -2.73
N ILE A 274 -3.73 8.34 -2.76
CA ILE A 274 -4.27 9.38 -3.65
C ILE A 274 -3.44 9.39 -4.95
N GLY A 275 -2.11 9.32 -4.84
CA GLY A 275 -1.23 9.25 -6.01
C GLY A 275 0.20 9.74 -5.74
N TYR A 276 0.98 9.84 -6.81
CA TYR A 276 2.33 10.39 -6.81
C TYR A 276 2.35 11.75 -7.51
N ALA A 277 3.15 12.68 -7.00
CA ALA A 277 3.44 13.92 -7.70
C ALA A 277 4.94 14.21 -7.67
N LYS A 278 5.49 14.55 -8.85
CA LYS A 278 6.88 14.95 -8.99
C LYS A 278 7.15 16.31 -8.38
N GLU A 279 6.19 17.23 -8.47
CA GLU A 279 6.29 18.58 -7.93
C GLU A 279 4.89 19.05 -7.53
N LEU A 280 4.73 19.52 -6.29
CA LEU A 280 3.48 20.07 -5.80
C LEU A 280 3.73 21.20 -4.79
N GLU A 281 3.16 22.37 -5.05
CA GLU A 281 3.25 23.53 -4.17
C GLU A 281 2.33 23.36 -2.96
N VAL A 282 2.83 23.69 -1.77
CA VAL A 282 2.04 23.59 -0.53
C VAL A 282 0.91 24.61 -0.45
N SER A 283 0.94 25.67 -1.26
CA SER A 283 -0.13 26.66 -1.41
C SER A 283 -1.35 26.12 -2.16
N ASN A 284 -1.28 24.89 -2.68
CA ASN A 284 -2.43 24.23 -3.29
C ASN A 284 -3.49 23.91 -2.22
N ASP A 285 -4.76 24.13 -2.55
CA ASP A 285 -5.92 23.85 -1.68
C ASP A 285 -5.97 22.39 -1.17
N ALA A 286 -5.31 21.44 -1.86
CA ALA A 286 -5.17 20.06 -1.41
C ALA A 286 -4.47 19.91 -0.04
N PHE A 287 -3.65 20.87 0.37
CA PHE A 287 -3.03 20.90 1.70
C PHE A 287 -3.85 21.64 2.74
N ASN A 288 -4.95 22.29 2.34
CA ASN A 288 -5.82 23.04 3.22
C ASN A 288 -6.98 22.15 3.69
N SER A 289 -6.89 21.61 4.91
CA SER A 289 -7.97 20.79 5.49
C SER A 289 -9.27 21.54 5.77
N GLU A 290 -9.29 22.88 5.64
CA GLU A 290 -10.50 23.71 5.73
C GLU A 290 -11.17 23.93 4.37
N SER A 291 -10.53 23.52 3.27
CA SER A 291 -11.11 23.57 1.93
C SER A 291 -12.11 22.43 1.74
N ASN A 292 -13.31 22.75 1.26
CA ASN A 292 -14.34 21.76 0.92
C ASN A 292 -14.19 21.21 -0.51
N ASN A 293 -13.10 21.53 -1.21
CA ASN A 293 -12.89 21.08 -2.58
C ASN A 293 -12.43 19.62 -2.59
N ASP A 294 -12.99 18.81 -3.49
CA ASP A 294 -12.53 17.43 -3.68
C ASP A 294 -11.09 17.43 -4.18
N LEU A 295 -10.23 16.62 -3.56
CA LEU A 295 -8.79 16.49 -3.85
C LEU A 295 -8.49 16.19 -5.33
N THR A 296 -9.43 15.57 -6.04
CA THR A 296 -9.33 15.23 -7.46
C THR A 296 -9.50 16.43 -8.38
N ASP A 297 -10.09 17.52 -7.90
CA ASP A 297 -10.32 18.74 -8.68
C ASP A 297 -9.13 19.71 -8.61
N SER A 298 -8.25 19.55 -7.60
CA SER A 298 -7.17 20.48 -7.30
C SER A 298 -5.77 20.01 -7.72
N VAL A 299 -5.55 18.71 -7.92
CA VAL A 299 -4.24 18.13 -8.24
C VAL A 299 -4.36 17.02 -9.28
N THR A 300 -3.51 17.07 -10.31
CA THR A 300 -3.30 15.94 -11.23
C THR A 300 -2.14 15.10 -10.72
N PHE A 301 -2.42 13.87 -10.31
CA PHE A 301 -1.38 12.92 -9.90
C PHE A 301 -0.86 12.13 -11.10
N GLU A 302 0.43 11.83 -11.07
CA GLU A 302 1.12 11.02 -12.07
C GLU A 302 1.06 9.54 -11.68
N GLU A 303 1.36 8.67 -12.65
CA GLU A 303 1.56 7.24 -12.37
C GLU A 303 2.74 7.05 -11.41
N ASP A 304 2.63 6.08 -10.49
CA ASP A 304 3.70 5.78 -9.54
C ASP A 304 4.97 5.35 -10.33
N PRO A 305 6.09 6.09 -10.23
CA PRO A 305 7.33 5.71 -10.93
C PRO A 305 7.93 4.42 -10.37
N LEU A 306 7.47 3.94 -9.22
CA LEU A 306 7.88 2.69 -8.59
C LEU A 306 6.82 1.61 -8.84
N SER A 307 7.09 0.73 -9.81
CA SER A 307 6.39 -0.55 -9.92
C SER A 307 6.98 -1.53 -8.90
N ILE A 308 6.24 -1.81 -7.83
CA ILE A 308 6.66 -2.71 -6.76
C ILE A 308 5.79 -3.96 -6.80
N ASN A 309 6.41 -5.13 -7.01
CA ASN A 309 5.72 -6.42 -6.98
C ASN A 309 4.55 -6.54 -7.97
N GLU A 310 4.59 -5.82 -9.09
CA GLU A 310 3.65 -6.03 -10.16
C GLU A 310 4.12 -7.20 -11.04
N PRO A 311 3.23 -8.14 -11.39
CA PRO A 311 3.60 -9.21 -12.31
C PRO A 311 3.96 -8.57 -13.66
N PRO A 312 4.96 -9.11 -14.39
CA PRO A 312 5.29 -8.63 -15.72
C PRO A 312 4.01 -8.59 -16.56
N THR A 313 3.72 -7.44 -17.15
CA THR A 313 2.66 -7.31 -18.14
C THR A 313 3.07 -8.19 -19.32
N ASP A 314 2.42 -9.34 -19.47
CA ASP A 314 2.53 -10.14 -20.69
C ASP A 314 2.15 -9.21 -21.86
N GLU A 315 3.13 -8.71 -22.62
CA GLU A 315 2.94 -7.88 -23.83
C GLU A 315 2.14 -8.60 -24.94
N SER A 316 1.62 -9.80 -24.68
CA SER A 316 0.83 -10.59 -25.62
C SER A 316 -0.70 -10.40 -25.54
N SER A 317 -1.22 -9.35 -24.89
CA SER A 317 -2.68 -9.11 -24.81
C SER A 317 -3.21 -7.85 -25.50
N ASN A 318 -2.51 -7.30 -26.50
CA ASN A 318 -3.01 -6.18 -27.33
C ASN A 318 -3.66 -6.61 -28.67
N TRP A 319 -4.26 -7.80 -28.74
CA TRP A 319 -4.91 -8.26 -29.99
C TRP A 319 -6.44 -8.12 -30.02
N PHE A 320 -7.11 -7.73 -28.93
CA PHE A 320 -8.54 -7.41 -28.98
C PHE A 320 -8.90 -6.27 -28.05
N ASP A 321 -8.36 -5.09 -28.33
CA ASP A 321 -8.94 -3.85 -27.80
C ASP A 321 -9.99 -3.35 -28.80
N PHE A 322 -11.17 -3.98 -28.76
CA PHE A 322 -12.37 -3.56 -29.49
C PHE A 322 -13.02 -2.36 -28.77
N ASN A 323 -12.24 -1.28 -28.59
CA ASN A 323 -12.70 0.01 -28.08
C ASN A 323 -12.27 1.17 -29.00
N SER A 324 -12.01 0.88 -30.28
CA SER A 324 -12.05 1.88 -31.36
C SER A 324 -13.37 1.76 -32.13
N TRP A 325 -14.47 2.00 -31.44
CA TRP A 325 -15.67 2.54 -32.08
C TRP A 325 -15.90 3.93 -31.49
N GLY A 326 -14.95 4.82 -31.79
CA GLY A 326 -15.12 6.25 -31.62
C GLY A 326 -16.31 6.68 -32.45
N GLY A 327 -17.33 7.18 -31.75
CA GLY A 327 -18.35 8.01 -32.36
C GLY A 327 -17.70 9.33 -32.74
N ASP A 328 -17.66 9.60 -34.04
CA ASP A 328 -17.46 10.94 -34.56
C ASP A 328 -18.67 11.31 -35.41
N SER A 329 -19.47 12.21 -34.86
CA SER A 329 -20.39 13.09 -35.57
C SER A 329 -19.59 14.18 -36.29
N ASP A 330 -19.54 14.16 -37.62
CA ASP A 330 -20.21 15.16 -38.48
C ASP A 330 -19.65 15.27 -39.92
N SER A 331 -20.59 15.22 -40.86
CA SER A 331 -20.64 15.91 -42.16
C SER A 331 -19.56 15.66 -43.24
N ASN A 332 -19.91 14.88 -44.27
CA ASN A 332 -20.32 15.44 -45.58
C ASN A 332 -20.55 14.35 -46.64
N GLY A 333 -21.73 14.44 -47.26
CA GLY A 333 -22.07 14.07 -48.64
C GLY A 333 -21.45 12.82 -49.25
N PHE A 334 -22.25 11.80 -49.48
CA PHE A 334 -22.63 11.42 -50.85
C PHE A 334 -23.93 10.59 -50.83
N ASP A 335 -24.83 11.03 -51.69
CA ASP A 335 -26.19 10.60 -51.93
C ASP A 335 -26.22 9.29 -52.73
N PHE A 336 -26.99 8.28 -52.32
CA PHE A 336 -27.64 7.36 -53.26
C PHE A 336 -28.89 6.70 -52.65
N SER A 337 -30.00 7.13 -53.21
CA SER A 337 -31.39 6.68 -53.14
C SER A 337 -31.67 5.17 -53.05
N SER A 338 -32.66 4.78 -52.22
CA SER A 338 -33.89 4.10 -52.67
C SER A 338 -34.95 3.92 -51.56
N SER A 339 -35.89 4.86 -51.50
CA SER A 339 -37.37 4.71 -51.43
C SER A 339 -38.12 3.78 -50.44
N PRO A 340 -39.41 4.08 -50.14
CA PRO A 340 -39.90 4.21 -48.76
C PRO A 340 -41.13 3.34 -48.40
N CYS A 341 -41.46 3.24 -47.11
CA CYS A 341 -42.78 2.82 -46.62
C CYS A 341 -43.26 3.71 -45.45
N SER A 342 -44.11 4.66 -45.83
CA SER A 342 -45.23 5.38 -45.17
C SER A 342 -45.79 4.98 -43.78
N ASN A 343 -46.25 6.03 -43.08
CA ASN A 343 -47.46 6.19 -42.25
C ASN A 343 -47.45 5.59 -40.81
N CYS A 344 -47.98 6.20 -39.74
CA CYS A 344 -49.02 7.24 -39.58
C CYS A 344 -48.95 7.89 -38.18
N SER A 345 -49.74 8.95 -38.02
CA SER A 345 -49.72 9.98 -36.98
C SER A 345 -50.68 9.75 -35.79
N SER A 346 -50.32 10.36 -34.65
CA SER A 346 -51.16 11.15 -33.71
C SER A 346 -52.30 10.55 -32.84
N CYS A 347 -52.36 11.11 -31.61
CA CYS A 347 -53.53 11.48 -30.78
C CYS A 347 -53.89 10.64 -29.51
N SER A 348 -53.60 11.25 -28.36
CA SER A 348 -54.54 11.73 -27.32
C SER A 348 -55.55 10.79 -26.63
N SER A 349 -55.32 10.58 -25.32
CA SER A 349 -56.23 10.68 -24.15
C SER A 349 -57.63 10.03 -24.16
N CYS A 350 -57.90 9.13 -23.19
CA CYS A 350 -58.90 9.30 -22.10
C CYS A 350 -59.22 7.97 -21.33
N ALA A 351 -59.39 8.13 -20.01
CA ALA A 351 -60.36 7.48 -19.09
C ALA A 351 -60.35 5.96 -18.80
N SER A 352 -59.95 5.63 -17.57
CA SER A 352 -60.74 5.08 -16.43
C SER A 352 -61.78 3.94 -16.60
N CYS A 353 -61.81 3.09 -15.56
CA CYS A 353 -62.71 1.97 -15.20
C CYS A 353 -62.26 0.59 -15.76
N GLY A 354 -62.07 -0.50 -15.00
CA GLY A 354 -62.51 -0.91 -13.66
C GLY A 354 -63.34 -2.20 -13.75
N GLY A 355 -62.93 -3.28 -13.06
CA GLY A 355 -63.62 -4.59 -12.93
C GLY A 355 -63.00 -5.69 -13.81
N ASP A 356 -62.64 -6.88 -13.34
CA ASP A 356 -62.97 -7.66 -12.14
C ASP A 356 -61.74 -8.17 -11.38
#